data_AF-A0A2E5JF94-F1
#
_entry.id   AF-A0A2E5JF94-F1
#
_cell.length_a   1.000
_cell.length_b   1.000
_cell.length_c   1.000
_cell.angle_alpha   90.00
_cell.angle_beta   90.00
_cell.angle_gamma   90.00
#
_symmetry.space_group_name_H-M   'P 1'
#
loop_
_entity.id
_entity.type
_entity.pdbx_description
1 polymer ?
#
loop_
_entity_poly.entity_id
_entity_poly.type
_entity_poly.pdbx_seq_one_letter_code
_entity_poly.pdbx_strand_id
1 'polypeptide(L)'
;MTIDNIQQEGHGLPVDLSPLTPEELENISRDTGADEEENGKKPQYLVAIDILKDKVRPFLTPDDEVYVDYQNSNHTETIPVYSSQFNRLLNSLYYKEQGGVLNKESRSKIKDYFSAMAYDSGEVHEVGIRVMYQKGIIYYDLANEQREIVKISPESWEIIQNPPVRFIRKKGMLSNVRPDPLGDINILKKYLNLPNEEQWYLVSAFILQSLYSSPYPILVMNGEQGTGKTTNSKVICLTIDPSSVLLNSRPRDERDIFIAASNSLLLSFDNLSGISSHTADTFCRLSTGSGVRLRKLHTDDEEKFFYSARPILINGIDDLATRGDLISRSLLITPPVISNEDRITEKEFWSAFEEDRARILGGVFNALVIALRNLPTISLDEKPRMADFAQFSCAASEALGISQQSFINAYRSNINETNRNSIDLDPVALAIINLVHTKSLLNEDWFGTMSELADELLRFLPANLIGSKYIPQTPQAMSNKLKRITPMLLSVKVGVEKLDRQEDKRPYRLFKISDDHDNPDNELPF
;
A
#
# COMPACT_ATOMS: atom_id res chain seq x y z
N MET A 1 -34.18 34.84 -64.50
CA MET A 1 -34.63 33.57 -65.13
C MET A 1 -33.36 32.84 -65.50
N THR A 2 -33.01 31.67 -64.96
CA THR A 2 -33.69 30.63 -64.14
C THR A 2 -32.56 30.00 -63.27
N ILE A 3 -32.67 29.69 -61.97
CA ILE A 3 -33.63 28.91 -61.15
C ILE A 3 -33.56 27.39 -61.41
N ASP A 4 -33.52 26.63 -60.30
CA ASP A 4 -33.52 25.16 -60.11
C ASP A 4 -32.21 24.40 -60.47
N ASN A 5 -31.73 23.39 -59.74
CA ASN A 5 -32.16 22.67 -58.50
C ASN A 5 -30.89 22.06 -57.84
N ILE A 6 -30.79 21.57 -56.59
CA ILE A 6 -31.70 21.26 -55.46
C ILE A 6 -30.93 21.52 -54.13
N GLN A 7 -31.61 21.55 -52.97
CA GLN A 7 -30.99 21.45 -51.62
C GLN A 7 -31.66 20.36 -50.77
N GLN A 8 -30.88 19.69 -49.91
CA GLN A 8 -31.26 18.95 -48.69
C GLN A 8 -30.02 18.93 -47.79
N GLU A 9 -30.05 18.91 -46.45
CA GLU A 9 -31.09 19.18 -45.44
C GLU A 9 -30.32 19.52 -44.14
N GLY A 10 -30.85 20.36 -43.25
CA GLY A 10 -30.11 20.75 -42.04
C GLY A 10 -30.71 21.88 -41.22
N HIS A 11 -31.88 21.66 -40.62
CA HIS A 11 -32.47 22.64 -39.70
C HIS A 11 -31.77 22.64 -38.33
N GLY A 12 -30.70 23.43 -38.22
CA GLY A 12 -30.23 23.94 -36.93
C GLY A 12 -31.02 25.21 -36.56
N LEU A 13 -31.92 25.12 -35.57
CA LEU A 13 -32.46 26.32 -34.93
C LEU A 13 -31.36 26.95 -34.07
N PRO A 14 -31.15 28.28 -34.11
CA PRO A 14 -30.24 28.94 -33.19
C PRO A 14 -30.80 28.85 -31.77
N VAL A 15 -30.00 28.33 -30.83
CA VAL A 15 -30.34 28.38 -29.41
C VAL A 15 -30.09 29.81 -28.94
N ASP A 16 -31.17 30.52 -28.65
CA ASP A 16 -31.09 31.83 -28.00
C ASP A 16 -30.64 31.63 -26.55
N LEU A 17 -29.55 32.30 -26.17
CA LEU A 17 -28.96 32.28 -24.83
C LEU A 17 -29.33 33.55 -24.03
N SER A 18 -30.34 34.29 -24.48
CA SER A 18 -30.94 35.40 -23.73
C SER A 18 -31.45 34.93 -22.36
N PRO A 19 -31.27 35.72 -21.28
CA PRO A 19 -31.91 35.42 -20.00
C PRO A 19 -33.43 35.47 -20.15
N LEU A 20 -34.13 34.43 -19.66
CA LEU A 20 -35.59 34.39 -19.64
C LEU A 20 -36.16 35.62 -18.92
N THR A 21 -37.20 36.21 -19.51
CA THR A 21 -37.91 37.34 -18.90
C THR A 21 -38.68 36.90 -17.65
N PRO A 22 -39.00 37.84 -16.73
CA PRO A 22 -39.79 37.51 -15.54
C PRO A 22 -41.15 36.85 -15.84
N GLU A 23 -41.81 37.23 -16.94
CA GLU A 23 -43.09 36.64 -17.36
C GLU A 23 -42.94 35.21 -17.92
N GLU A 24 -41.81 34.88 -18.54
CA GLU A 24 -41.51 33.51 -19.00
C GLU A 24 -41.19 32.58 -17.83
N LEU A 25 -40.45 33.08 -16.83
CA LEU A 25 -40.20 32.36 -15.58
C LEU A 25 -41.50 32.10 -14.79
N GLU A 26 -42.43 33.06 -14.77
CA GLU A 26 -43.72 32.91 -14.09
C GLU A 26 -44.64 31.88 -14.78
N ASN A 27 -44.57 31.76 -16.10
CA ASN A 27 -45.34 30.74 -16.84
C ASN A 27 -44.75 29.33 -16.72
N ILE A 28 -43.42 29.17 -16.71
CA ILE A 28 -42.77 27.87 -16.44
C ILE A 28 -43.13 27.36 -15.04
N SER A 29 -43.24 28.27 -14.06
CA SER A 29 -43.59 27.92 -12.68
C SER A 29 -45.06 27.49 -12.48
N ARG A 30 -45.91 27.48 -13.53
CA ARG A 30 -47.33 27.09 -13.44
C ARG A 30 -47.67 25.72 -14.05
N ASP A 31 -46.76 25.10 -14.82
CA ASP A 31 -47.06 23.86 -15.57
C ASP A 31 -46.39 22.59 -14.97
N THR A 32 -45.55 22.74 -13.95
CA THR A 32 -44.97 21.59 -13.21
C THR A 32 -45.85 21.17 -12.03
N GLY A 33 -46.97 20.52 -12.33
CA GLY A 33 -47.76 19.64 -11.46
C GLY A 33 -47.74 19.94 -9.95
N ALA A 34 -48.44 20.99 -9.53
CA ALA A 34 -48.69 21.29 -8.11
C ALA A 34 -50.05 20.71 -7.66
N ASP A 35 -50.13 19.39 -7.55
CA ASP A 35 -51.23 18.69 -6.86
C ASP A 35 -50.70 18.07 -5.56
N GLU A 36 -51.43 18.27 -4.46
CA GLU A 36 -51.13 17.94 -3.05
C GLU A 36 -50.44 19.03 -2.19
N GLU A 37 -50.99 20.25 -2.18
CA GLU A 37 -51.00 21.06 -0.94
C GLU A 37 -52.06 20.50 0.04
N GLU A 38 -51.64 19.62 0.96
CA GLU A 38 -52.42 19.35 2.18
C GLU A 38 -51.54 19.34 3.44
N ASN A 39 -51.90 20.20 4.41
CA ASN A 39 -51.14 20.61 5.60
C ASN A 39 -49.82 21.37 5.33
N GLY A 40 -49.77 22.64 5.76
CA GLY A 40 -48.58 23.50 5.81
C GLY A 40 -47.52 23.09 6.85
N LYS A 41 -47.10 21.82 6.84
CA LYS A 41 -45.96 21.30 7.60
C LYS A 41 -44.71 21.36 6.74
N LYS A 42 -43.63 21.92 7.29
CA LYS A 42 -42.34 22.00 6.61
C LYS A 42 -41.87 20.61 6.14
N PRO A 43 -41.45 20.44 4.87
CA PRO A 43 -40.98 19.15 4.35
C PRO A 43 -39.89 18.50 5.21
N GLN A 44 -39.96 17.18 5.38
CA GLN A 44 -39.09 16.42 6.30
C GLN A 44 -37.59 16.70 6.06
N TYR A 45 -37.18 16.84 4.80
CA TYR A 45 -35.79 17.09 4.43
C TYR A 45 -35.29 18.47 4.92
N LEU A 46 -36.12 19.52 4.84
CA LEU A 46 -35.76 20.85 5.34
C LEU A 46 -35.73 20.89 6.87
N VAL A 47 -36.62 20.14 7.55
CA VAL A 47 -36.57 19.98 9.02
C VAL A 47 -35.28 19.26 9.44
N ALA A 48 -34.88 18.20 8.74
CA ALA A 48 -33.63 17.51 9.00
C ALA A 48 -32.39 18.40 8.74
N ILE A 49 -32.40 19.21 7.67
CA ILE A 49 -31.33 20.17 7.40
C ILE A 49 -31.22 21.21 8.53
N ASP A 50 -32.34 21.75 9.04
CA ASP A 50 -32.33 22.67 10.18
C ASP A 50 -31.75 22.06 11.46
N ILE A 51 -31.96 20.75 11.71
CA ILE A 51 -31.39 20.02 12.85
C ILE A 51 -29.86 19.84 12.72
N LEU A 52 -29.35 19.85 11.48
CA LEU A 52 -27.97 19.48 11.13
C LEU A 52 -27.06 20.66 10.79
N LYS A 53 -27.58 21.77 10.26
CA LYS A 53 -26.78 22.90 9.73
C LYS A 53 -25.72 23.45 10.70
N ASP A 54 -26.02 23.44 12.00
CA ASP A 54 -25.09 23.94 13.03
C ASP A 54 -24.11 22.87 13.54
N LYS A 55 -24.32 21.60 13.16
CA LYS A 55 -23.55 20.42 13.61
C LYS A 55 -22.78 19.72 12.49
N VAL A 56 -22.96 20.12 11.23
CA VAL A 56 -22.39 19.45 10.06
C VAL A 56 -21.58 20.44 9.23
N ARG A 57 -20.36 20.06 8.87
CA ARG A 57 -19.51 20.78 7.92
C ARG A 57 -19.16 19.85 6.75
N PRO A 58 -19.72 20.08 5.55
CA PRO A 58 -19.44 19.27 4.37
C PRO A 58 -18.14 19.71 3.68
N PHE A 59 -17.39 18.75 3.14
CA PHE A 59 -16.12 18.99 2.44
C PHE A 59 -15.87 17.91 1.36
N LEU A 60 -14.95 18.19 0.44
CA LEU A 60 -14.52 17.26 -0.61
C LEU A 60 -13.19 16.58 -0.26
N THR A 61 -12.96 15.36 -0.71
CA THR A 61 -11.59 14.80 -0.77
C THR A 61 -10.88 15.23 -2.05
N PRO A 62 -9.54 15.05 -2.14
CA PRO A 62 -8.83 15.18 -3.42
C PRO A 62 -9.34 14.24 -4.53
N ASP A 63 -10.12 13.21 -4.16
CA ASP A 63 -10.73 12.22 -5.06
C ASP A 63 -12.19 12.56 -5.43
N ASP A 64 -12.61 13.81 -5.19
CA ASP A 64 -13.97 14.33 -5.45
C ASP A 64 -15.10 13.58 -4.68
N GLU A 65 -14.75 12.91 -3.58
CA GLU A 65 -15.73 12.28 -2.70
C GLU A 65 -16.26 13.27 -1.65
N VAL A 66 -17.59 13.33 -1.50
CA VAL A 66 -18.25 14.20 -0.52
C VAL A 66 -18.30 13.55 0.88
N TYR A 67 -17.70 14.23 1.85
CA TYR A 67 -17.74 13.88 3.27
C TYR A 67 -18.39 14.99 4.09
N VAL A 68 -18.75 14.64 5.33
CA VAL A 68 -19.18 15.58 6.36
C VAL A 68 -18.44 15.32 7.65
N ASP A 69 -17.98 16.39 8.30
CA ASP A 69 -17.62 16.39 9.71
C ASP A 69 -18.87 16.70 10.53
N TYR A 70 -19.36 15.70 11.27
CA TYR A 70 -20.51 15.81 12.17
C TYR A 70 -20.05 15.99 13.63
N GLN A 71 -20.35 17.13 14.23
CA GLN A 71 -20.04 17.45 15.61
C GLN A 71 -21.12 16.89 16.55
N ASN A 72 -20.75 15.87 17.33
CA ASN A 72 -21.55 15.37 18.45
C ASN A 72 -21.15 16.10 19.75
N SER A 73 -21.83 15.81 20.87
CA SER A 73 -21.54 16.44 22.17
C SER A 73 -20.11 16.26 22.69
N ASN A 74 -19.40 15.23 22.23
CA ASN A 74 -18.10 14.83 22.78
C ASN A 74 -16.95 14.92 21.75
N HIS A 75 -17.25 14.81 20.44
CA HIS A 75 -16.25 14.62 19.39
C HIS A 75 -16.82 14.90 17.99
N THR A 76 -15.92 15.10 17.02
CA THR A 76 -16.26 15.18 15.58
C THR A 76 -16.20 13.81 14.91
N GLU A 77 -17.17 13.54 14.02
CA GLU A 77 -17.22 12.34 13.17
C GLU A 77 -17.13 12.69 11.68
N THR A 78 -16.04 12.31 11.02
CA THR A 78 -15.97 12.30 9.56
C THR A 78 -16.76 11.13 8.99
N ILE A 79 -17.74 11.40 8.12
CA ILE A 79 -18.66 10.41 7.54
C ILE A 79 -18.85 10.69 6.04
N PRO A 80 -18.74 9.69 5.13
CA PRO A 80 -19.06 9.91 3.72
C PRO A 80 -20.57 10.14 3.53
N VAL A 81 -20.97 11.18 2.80
CA VAL A 81 -22.37 11.60 2.64
C VAL A 81 -23.23 10.49 2.01
N TYR A 82 -22.71 9.80 1.00
CA TYR A 82 -23.45 8.73 0.31
C TYR A 82 -23.46 7.38 1.07
N SER A 83 -22.85 7.30 2.27
CA SER A 83 -22.73 6.06 3.04
C SER A 83 -24.02 5.56 3.73
N SER A 84 -24.00 4.29 4.17
CA SER A 84 -25.02 3.74 5.06
C SER A 84 -24.94 4.29 6.49
N GLN A 85 -23.77 4.79 6.92
CA GLN A 85 -23.57 5.43 8.22
C GLN A 85 -24.29 6.77 8.28
N PHE A 86 -24.16 7.60 7.24
CA PHE A 86 -24.90 8.86 7.16
C PHE A 86 -26.41 8.63 7.13
N ASN A 87 -26.91 7.64 6.38
CA ASN A 87 -28.32 7.24 6.42
C ASN A 87 -28.81 6.89 7.85
N ARG A 88 -27.99 6.22 8.66
CA ARG A 88 -28.32 5.90 10.06
C ARG A 88 -28.31 7.14 10.95
N LEU A 89 -27.33 8.02 10.77
CA LEU A 89 -27.25 9.31 11.50
C LEU A 89 -28.48 10.18 11.22
N LEU A 90 -28.83 10.39 9.95
CA LEU A 90 -30.00 11.16 9.53
C LEU A 90 -31.30 10.63 10.17
N ASN A 91 -31.52 9.31 10.08
CA ASN A 91 -32.70 8.69 10.68
C ASN A 91 -32.70 8.79 12.22
N SER A 92 -31.55 8.64 12.88
CA SER A 92 -31.42 8.71 14.35
C SER A 92 -31.74 10.11 14.88
N LEU A 93 -31.18 11.14 14.26
CA LEU A 93 -31.43 12.54 14.65
C LEU A 93 -32.87 12.96 14.36
N TYR A 94 -33.40 12.61 13.18
CA TYR A 94 -34.79 12.92 12.85
C TYR A 94 -35.78 12.20 13.78
N TYR A 95 -35.52 10.93 14.14
CA TYR A 95 -36.34 10.19 15.10
C TYR A 95 -36.30 10.81 16.49
N LYS A 96 -35.13 11.24 16.97
CA LYS A 96 -34.97 11.86 18.29
C LYS A 96 -35.73 13.19 18.40
N GLU A 97 -35.71 14.02 17.37
CA GLU A 97 -36.31 15.36 17.39
C GLU A 97 -37.78 15.38 16.93
N GLN A 98 -38.22 14.42 16.10
CA GLN A 98 -39.55 14.44 15.45
C GLN A 98 -40.37 13.14 15.63
N GLY A 99 -39.83 12.12 16.29
CA GLY A 99 -40.54 10.87 16.60
C GLY A 99 -40.84 9.94 15.42
N GLY A 100 -40.29 10.21 14.23
CA GLY A 100 -40.54 9.45 13.00
C GLY A 100 -39.26 9.09 12.23
N VAL A 101 -39.42 8.51 11.04
CA VAL A 101 -38.29 8.19 10.14
C VAL A 101 -38.43 8.94 8.81
N LEU A 102 -37.30 9.35 8.24
CA LEU A 102 -37.26 10.00 6.93
C LEU A 102 -37.70 9.04 5.82
N ASN A 103 -38.41 9.55 4.81
CA ASN A 103 -38.67 8.80 3.58
C ASN A 103 -37.39 8.72 2.69
N LYS A 104 -37.43 7.91 1.61
CA LYS A 104 -36.27 7.70 0.73
C LYS A 104 -35.84 8.98 0.00
N GLU A 105 -36.82 9.72 -0.50
CA GLU A 105 -36.62 10.96 -1.25
C GLU A 105 -35.98 12.05 -0.39
N SER A 106 -36.49 12.27 0.83
CA SER A 106 -35.93 13.24 1.78
C SER A 106 -34.48 12.93 2.11
N ARG A 107 -34.11 11.65 2.27
CA ARG A 107 -32.70 11.27 2.44
C ARG A 107 -31.82 11.55 1.23
N SER A 108 -32.36 11.52 0.00
CA SER A 108 -31.61 11.98 -1.18
C SER A 108 -31.40 13.48 -1.12
N LYS A 109 -32.50 14.26 -1.02
CA LYS A 109 -32.46 15.73 -0.97
C LYS A 109 -31.51 16.27 0.11
N ILE A 110 -31.42 15.63 1.29
CA ILE A 110 -30.44 16.00 2.33
C ILE A 110 -28.99 15.74 1.88
N LYS A 111 -28.70 14.61 1.23
CA LYS A 111 -27.36 14.30 0.72
C LYS A 111 -26.97 15.24 -0.41
N ASP A 112 -27.89 15.49 -1.32
CA ASP A 112 -27.67 16.33 -2.50
C ASP A 112 -27.47 17.81 -2.06
N TYR A 113 -28.15 18.24 -0.99
CA TYR A 113 -27.89 19.51 -0.32
C TYR A 113 -26.48 19.61 0.29
N PHE A 114 -26.04 18.62 1.08
CA PHE A 114 -24.67 18.63 1.63
C PHE A 114 -23.59 18.44 0.57
N SER A 115 -23.90 17.75 -0.52
CA SER A 115 -23.04 17.66 -1.71
C SER A 115 -22.86 19.05 -2.33
N ALA A 116 -23.96 19.74 -2.68
CA ALA A 116 -23.90 21.09 -3.22
C ALA A 116 -23.12 22.06 -2.31
N MET A 117 -23.31 21.98 -0.98
CA MET A 117 -22.54 22.77 -0.02
C MET A 117 -21.03 22.47 -0.01
N ALA A 118 -20.61 21.22 -0.26
CA ALA A 118 -19.19 20.87 -0.32
C ALA A 118 -18.51 21.47 -1.57
N TYR A 119 -19.21 21.44 -2.71
CA TYR A 119 -18.72 22.06 -3.94
C TYR A 119 -18.73 23.59 -3.87
N ASP A 120 -19.71 24.20 -3.20
CA ASP A 120 -19.79 25.65 -2.99
C ASP A 120 -18.73 26.17 -2.00
N SER A 121 -18.42 25.41 -0.94
CA SER A 121 -17.39 25.80 0.03
C SER A 121 -15.97 25.71 -0.52
N GLY A 122 -15.72 24.77 -1.43
CA GLY A 122 -14.39 24.47 -1.96
C GLY A 122 -13.40 23.91 -0.91
N GLU A 123 -13.88 23.49 0.26
CA GLU A 123 -13.02 22.89 1.29
C GLU A 123 -12.58 21.48 0.87
N VAL A 124 -11.28 21.30 0.65
CA VAL A 124 -10.68 20.00 0.27
C VAL A 124 -9.81 19.45 1.40
N HIS A 125 -10.10 18.23 1.86
CA HIS A 125 -9.37 17.55 2.93
C HIS A 125 -9.16 16.05 2.67
N GLU A 126 -7.95 15.57 2.95
CA GLU A 126 -7.66 14.13 2.98
C GLU A 126 -8.34 13.44 4.16
N VAL A 127 -8.74 12.18 3.96
CA VAL A 127 -9.37 11.33 4.98
C VAL A 127 -8.56 10.04 5.14
N GLY A 128 -7.94 9.86 6.29
CA GLY A 128 -7.09 8.71 6.60
C GLY A 128 -7.84 7.50 7.15
N ILE A 129 -7.17 6.34 7.11
CA ILE A 129 -7.56 5.12 7.81
C ILE A 129 -6.41 4.77 8.75
N ARG A 130 -6.70 4.72 10.06
CA ARG A 130 -5.75 4.44 11.17
C ARG A 130 -4.60 5.44 11.34
N VAL A 131 -3.91 5.82 10.28
CA VAL A 131 -2.72 6.71 10.29
C VAL A 131 -2.88 7.83 9.26
N MET A 132 -2.38 9.02 9.60
CA MET A 132 -2.07 10.08 8.64
C MET A 132 -0.76 10.75 9.02
N TYR A 133 0.10 11.00 8.03
CA TYR A 133 1.28 11.84 8.19
C TYR A 133 1.02 13.19 7.50
N GLN A 134 1.09 14.29 8.25
CA GLN A 134 0.85 15.63 7.72
C GLN A 134 1.78 16.64 8.40
N LYS A 135 2.49 17.46 7.60
CA LYS A 135 3.34 18.58 8.07
C LYS A 135 4.34 18.20 9.18
N GLY A 136 5.01 17.05 9.05
CA GLY A 136 6.00 16.59 10.04
C GLY A 136 5.43 15.85 11.26
N ILE A 137 4.11 15.63 11.31
CA ILE A 137 3.41 15.00 12.44
C ILE A 137 2.68 13.75 11.96
N ILE A 138 2.85 12.65 12.68
CA ILE A 138 2.04 11.43 12.52
C ILE A 138 0.84 11.54 13.46
N TYR A 139 -0.35 11.22 12.96
CA TYR A 139 -1.57 11.05 13.73
C TYR A 139 -2.01 9.58 13.65
N TYR A 140 -2.27 8.95 14.78
CA TYR A 140 -2.72 7.55 14.89
C TYR A 140 -4.07 7.47 15.62
N ASP A 141 -5.09 6.92 14.96
CA ASP A 141 -6.41 6.69 15.57
C ASP A 141 -6.39 5.41 16.43
N LEU A 142 -6.51 5.57 17.76
CA LEU A 142 -6.67 4.44 18.69
C LEU A 142 -7.96 3.66 18.43
N ALA A 143 -8.89 4.17 17.62
CA ALA A 143 -10.20 3.61 17.30
C ALA A 143 -11.11 3.32 18.50
N ASN A 144 -10.78 3.88 19.67
CA ASN A 144 -11.58 3.76 20.89
C ASN A 144 -12.81 4.69 20.90
N GLU A 145 -13.76 4.42 21.79
CA GLU A 145 -15.03 5.15 21.88
C GLU A 145 -14.84 6.65 22.18
N GLN A 146 -13.76 7.00 22.88
CA GLN A 146 -13.38 8.34 23.31
C GLN A 146 -12.80 9.21 22.16
N ARG A 147 -12.60 8.62 20.98
CA ARG A 147 -11.95 9.26 19.82
C ARG A 147 -10.58 9.87 20.12
N GLU A 148 -9.83 9.19 20.97
CA GLU A 148 -8.44 9.54 21.26
C GLU A 148 -7.54 9.25 20.04
N ILE A 149 -6.75 10.26 19.67
CA ILE A 149 -5.78 10.22 18.57
C ILE A 149 -4.39 10.45 19.18
N VAL A 150 -3.42 9.62 18.85
CA VAL A 150 -2.02 9.88 19.23
C VAL A 150 -1.40 10.79 18.19
N LYS A 151 -0.99 11.98 18.63
CA LYS A 151 -0.21 12.94 17.83
C LYS A 151 1.26 12.73 18.17
N ILE A 152 2.08 12.47 17.16
CA ILE A 152 3.50 12.10 17.29
C ILE A 152 4.32 13.11 16.47
N SER A 153 5.23 13.82 17.12
CA SER A 153 6.13 14.81 16.50
C SER A 153 7.60 14.45 16.79
N PRO A 154 8.60 15.18 16.22
CA PRO A 154 10.01 14.99 16.55
C PRO A 154 10.36 15.18 18.04
N GLU A 155 9.53 15.90 18.80
CA GLU A 155 9.78 16.22 20.21
C GLU A 155 9.22 15.14 21.15
N SER A 156 7.95 14.77 20.97
CA SER A 156 7.23 13.83 21.82
C SER A 156 5.99 13.27 21.12
N TRP A 157 5.24 12.42 21.82
CA TRP A 157 3.86 12.10 21.46
C TRP A 157 2.90 12.42 22.60
N GLU A 158 1.66 12.74 22.24
CA GLU A 158 0.57 13.06 23.16
C GLU A 158 -0.75 12.48 22.65
N ILE A 159 -1.66 12.16 23.57
CA ILE A 159 -3.02 11.74 23.22
C ILE A 159 -3.91 12.99 23.21
N ILE A 160 -4.52 13.26 22.06
CA ILE A 160 -5.39 14.41 21.82
C ILE A 160 -6.81 13.98 21.42
N GLN A 161 -7.74 14.93 21.53
CA GLN A 161 -9.08 14.85 20.96
C GLN A 161 -9.24 15.95 19.92
N ASN A 162 -10.11 15.75 18.92
CA ASN A 162 -10.38 16.70 17.83
C ASN A 162 -9.09 17.13 17.08
N PRO A 163 -8.40 16.19 16.40
CA PRO A 163 -7.22 16.50 15.59
C PRO A 163 -7.57 17.43 14.40
N PRO A 164 -6.57 18.07 13.76
CA PRO A 164 -6.77 18.82 12.52
C PRO A 164 -6.96 17.91 11.28
N VAL A 165 -6.68 16.61 11.40
CA VAL A 165 -6.82 15.60 10.34
C VAL A 165 -8.13 14.81 10.47
N ARG A 166 -8.64 14.27 9.35
CA ARG A 166 -9.90 13.51 9.33
C ARG A 166 -9.64 12.02 9.24
N PHE A 167 -10.32 11.24 10.08
CA PHE A 167 -10.25 9.77 10.07
C PHE A 167 -11.61 9.14 9.79
N ILE A 168 -11.62 8.16 8.89
CA ILE A 168 -12.76 7.25 8.73
C ILE A 168 -12.47 5.91 9.42
N ARG A 169 -13.37 5.51 10.32
CA ARG A 169 -13.34 4.21 10.97
C ARG A 169 -14.13 3.20 10.16
N LYS A 170 -13.43 2.23 9.56
CA LYS A 170 -14.02 1.23 8.65
C LYS A 170 -14.64 0.07 9.44
N LYS A 171 -15.57 -0.65 8.81
CA LYS A 171 -16.24 -1.79 9.46
C LYS A 171 -15.22 -2.92 9.72
N GLY A 172 -15.03 -3.28 10.97
CA GLY A 172 -14.07 -4.30 11.40
C GLY A 172 -12.74 -3.73 11.91
N MET A 173 -12.51 -2.42 11.82
CA MET A 173 -11.46 -1.73 12.56
C MET A 173 -11.75 -1.84 14.06
N LEU A 174 -10.79 -2.32 14.85
CA LEU A 174 -10.90 -2.44 16.30
C LEU A 174 -10.08 -1.35 17.00
N SER A 175 -10.43 -1.08 18.26
CA SER A 175 -9.60 -0.25 19.13
C SER A 175 -8.23 -0.89 19.36
N ASN A 176 -7.19 -0.05 19.43
CA ASN A 176 -5.92 -0.43 20.01
C ASN A 176 -5.89 -0.06 21.49
N VAL A 177 -4.94 -0.64 22.23
CA VAL A 177 -4.71 -0.31 23.64
C VAL A 177 -4.27 1.16 23.80
N ARG A 178 -4.46 1.72 24.99
CA ARG A 178 -3.87 3.02 25.32
C ARG A 178 -2.35 2.83 25.51
N PRO A 179 -1.48 3.57 24.81
CA PRO A 179 -0.03 3.39 24.89
C PRO A 179 0.53 3.81 26.27
N ASP A 180 1.56 3.10 26.73
CA ASP A 180 2.36 3.45 27.90
C ASP A 180 3.59 4.28 27.50
N PRO A 181 3.76 5.54 27.95
CA PRO A 181 4.94 6.35 27.64
C PRO A 181 6.28 5.74 28.09
N LEU A 182 6.27 4.81 29.06
CA LEU A 182 7.46 4.06 29.49
C LEU A 182 7.66 2.75 28.69
N GLY A 183 6.97 2.63 27.55
CA GLY A 183 7.05 1.50 26.64
C GLY A 183 8.37 1.39 25.86
N ASP A 184 8.68 0.16 25.44
CA ASP A 184 9.86 -0.20 24.65
C ASP A 184 9.44 -1.17 23.53
N ILE A 185 9.82 -0.84 22.29
CA ILE A 185 9.51 -1.65 21.11
C ILE A 185 10.17 -3.02 21.18
N ASN A 186 11.34 -3.15 21.84
CA ASN A 186 12.07 -4.42 21.96
C ASN A 186 11.31 -5.49 22.75
N ILE A 187 10.24 -5.14 23.48
CA ILE A 187 9.34 -6.10 24.11
C ILE A 187 8.71 -7.05 23.08
N LEU A 188 8.52 -6.61 21.82
CA LEU A 188 8.04 -7.46 20.72
C LEU A 188 8.92 -8.68 20.43
N LYS A 189 10.22 -8.63 20.77
CA LYS A 189 11.13 -9.78 20.60
C LYS A 189 10.64 -11.05 21.30
N LYS A 190 9.88 -10.91 22.40
CA LYS A 190 9.25 -12.04 23.11
C LYS A 190 8.17 -12.76 22.28
N TYR A 191 7.56 -12.07 21.32
CA TYR A 191 6.35 -12.49 20.61
C TYR A 191 6.58 -12.71 19.11
N LEU A 192 7.80 -12.51 18.62
CA LEU A 192 8.19 -12.70 17.23
C LEU A 192 9.27 -13.77 17.16
N ASN A 193 8.92 -14.94 16.61
CA ASN A 193 9.89 -15.99 16.34
C ASN A 193 10.77 -15.56 15.16
N LEU A 194 12.00 -15.10 15.42
CA LEU A 194 12.96 -14.58 14.44
C LEU A 194 14.32 -15.25 14.67
N PRO A 195 15.09 -15.57 13.61
CA PRO A 195 16.32 -16.37 13.74
C PRO A 195 17.52 -15.57 14.29
N ASN A 196 17.51 -14.23 14.17
CA ASN A 196 18.60 -13.36 14.58
C ASN A 196 18.14 -11.90 14.75
N GLU A 197 19.03 -11.08 15.31
CA GLU A 197 18.82 -9.64 15.48
C GLU A 197 18.67 -8.88 14.15
N GLU A 198 19.33 -9.30 13.06
CA GLU A 198 19.18 -8.65 11.75
C GLU A 198 17.73 -8.67 11.28
N GLN A 199 17.05 -9.81 11.35
CA GLN A 199 15.63 -9.92 11.00
C GLN A 199 14.72 -9.17 11.98
N TRP A 200 15.10 -9.02 13.25
CA TRP A 200 14.41 -8.10 14.18
C TRP A 200 14.47 -6.65 13.70
N TYR A 201 15.64 -6.17 13.26
CA TYR A 201 15.78 -4.80 12.75
C TYR A 201 14.86 -4.54 11.55
N LEU A 202 14.76 -5.50 10.62
CA LEU A 202 13.90 -5.40 9.43
C LEU A 202 12.41 -5.42 9.78
N VAL A 203 11.97 -6.29 10.69
CA VAL A 203 10.57 -6.33 11.14
C VAL A 203 10.18 -5.06 11.90
N SER A 204 11.08 -4.56 12.75
CA SER A 204 10.87 -3.29 13.47
C SER A 204 10.76 -2.11 12.50
N ALA A 205 11.66 -2.04 11.52
CA ALA A 205 11.63 -1.03 10.48
C ALA A 205 10.33 -1.09 9.66
N PHE A 206 9.82 -2.27 9.32
CA PHE A 206 8.51 -2.42 8.68
C PHE A 206 7.37 -1.88 9.57
N ILE A 207 7.36 -2.23 10.86
CA ILE A 207 6.32 -1.76 11.80
C ILE A 207 6.33 -0.24 11.90
N LEU A 208 7.51 0.38 12.01
CA LEU A 208 7.65 1.83 12.12
C LEU A 208 7.29 2.54 10.80
N GLN A 209 7.79 2.06 9.66
CA GLN A 209 7.46 2.63 8.36
C GLN A 209 5.94 2.56 8.11
N SER A 210 5.28 1.47 8.50
CA SER A 210 3.82 1.27 8.34
C SER A 210 2.95 2.32 9.05
N LEU A 211 3.52 3.07 9.99
CA LEU A 211 2.86 4.16 10.72
C LEU A 211 3.32 5.56 10.29
N TYR A 212 4.20 5.66 9.29
CA TYR A 212 4.75 6.92 8.78
C TYR A 212 4.18 7.28 7.41
N SER A 213 4.90 6.95 6.33
CA SER A 213 4.61 7.34 4.95
C SER A 213 5.15 6.30 3.99
N SER A 214 4.55 6.20 2.80
CA SER A 214 5.07 5.41 1.68
C SER A 214 6.36 6.01 1.10
N PRO A 215 7.19 5.22 0.38
CA PRO A 215 6.99 3.83 -0.01
C PRO A 215 7.17 2.81 1.13
N TYR A 216 6.24 1.88 1.23
CA TYR A 216 6.31 0.77 2.19
C TYR A 216 7.01 -0.44 1.55
N PRO A 217 7.98 -1.08 2.23
CA PRO A 217 8.44 -2.40 1.83
C PRO A 217 7.35 -3.46 2.09
N ILE A 218 7.45 -4.59 1.41
CA ILE A 218 6.50 -5.69 1.52
C ILE A 218 7.10 -6.74 2.46
N LEU A 219 6.51 -6.95 3.63
CA LEU A 219 7.03 -7.92 4.59
C LEU A 219 6.62 -9.34 4.17
N VAL A 220 7.61 -10.20 3.95
CA VAL A 220 7.42 -11.59 3.53
C VAL A 220 7.87 -12.52 4.64
N MET A 221 6.92 -13.20 5.28
CA MET A 221 7.21 -14.33 6.18
C MET A 221 7.27 -15.61 5.34
N ASN A 222 8.48 -16.11 5.09
CA ASN A 222 8.75 -17.37 4.40
C ASN A 222 9.19 -18.46 5.39
N GLY A 223 9.10 -19.73 5.00
CA GLY A 223 9.60 -20.87 5.78
C GLY A 223 8.59 -22.00 5.90
N GLU A 224 9.00 -23.09 6.54
CA GLU A 224 8.22 -24.32 6.61
C GLU A 224 7.05 -24.26 7.63
N GLN A 225 6.27 -25.33 7.73
CA GLN A 225 5.22 -25.46 8.75
C GLN A 225 5.86 -25.55 10.16
N GLY A 226 5.19 -25.00 11.18
CA GLY A 226 5.70 -25.05 12.57
C GLY A 226 6.69 -23.94 12.95
N THR A 227 6.92 -22.96 12.07
CA THR A 227 7.83 -21.81 12.28
C THR A 227 7.13 -20.56 12.87
N GLY A 228 5.83 -20.62 13.18
CA GLY A 228 5.10 -19.51 13.82
C GLY A 228 4.72 -18.33 12.91
N LYS A 229 4.92 -18.39 11.59
CA LYS A 229 4.62 -17.29 10.63
C LYS A 229 3.27 -16.60 10.84
N THR A 230 2.19 -17.38 10.95
CA THR A 230 0.82 -16.87 11.17
C THR A 230 0.69 -16.14 12.52
N THR A 231 1.40 -16.60 13.56
CA THR A 231 1.45 -15.94 14.88
C THR A 231 2.22 -14.62 14.81
N ASN A 232 3.43 -14.61 14.22
CA ASN A 232 4.19 -13.38 13.96
C ASN A 232 3.34 -12.37 13.17
N SER A 233 2.63 -12.84 12.15
CA SER A 233 1.74 -12.02 11.31
C SER A 233 0.62 -11.38 12.16
N LYS A 234 -0.06 -12.16 13.02
CA LYS A 234 -1.11 -11.65 13.93
C LYS A 234 -0.56 -10.62 14.93
N VAL A 235 0.62 -10.85 15.52
CA VAL A 235 1.29 -9.91 16.45
C VAL A 235 1.56 -8.57 15.78
N ILE A 236 2.11 -8.59 14.56
CA ILE A 236 2.37 -7.37 13.77
C ILE A 236 1.05 -6.65 13.45
N CYS A 237 0.01 -7.38 13.03
CA CYS A 237 -1.30 -6.79 12.75
C CYS A 237 -1.94 -6.14 13.98
N LEU A 238 -1.91 -6.81 15.14
CA LEU A 238 -2.42 -6.29 16.42
C LEU A 238 -1.60 -5.13 17.00
N THR A 239 -0.38 -4.92 16.51
CA THR A 239 0.46 -3.77 16.85
C THR A 239 0.10 -2.56 15.98
N ILE A 240 -0.01 -2.76 14.66
CA ILE A 240 -0.18 -1.69 13.66
C ILE A 240 -1.66 -1.28 13.49
N ASP A 241 -2.53 -2.23 13.14
CA ASP A 241 -3.93 -1.98 12.77
C ASP A 241 -4.85 -3.11 13.27
N PRO A 242 -5.22 -3.12 14.57
CA PRO A 242 -6.14 -4.10 15.12
C PRO A 242 -7.46 -4.18 14.35
N SER A 243 -7.84 -5.39 13.94
CA SER A 243 -9.05 -5.60 13.16
C SER A 243 -9.73 -6.94 13.50
N SER A 244 -11.01 -7.07 13.18
CA SER A 244 -11.77 -8.31 13.32
C SER A 244 -11.35 -9.40 12.32
N VAL A 245 -10.53 -9.05 11.31
CA VAL A 245 -9.98 -9.96 10.30
C VAL A 245 -8.51 -9.61 10.12
N LEU A 246 -7.66 -10.09 11.04
CA LEU A 246 -6.23 -9.77 11.05
C LEU A 246 -5.50 -10.27 9.80
N LEU A 247 -5.91 -11.42 9.26
CA LEU A 247 -5.27 -12.09 8.14
C LEU A 247 -6.33 -12.41 7.07
N ASN A 248 -6.10 -11.96 5.84
CA ASN A 248 -6.98 -12.25 4.71
C ASN A 248 -6.57 -13.55 4.02
N SER A 249 -7.55 -14.29 3.51
CA SER A 249 -7.29 -15.37 2.57
C SER A 249 -6.73 -14.83 1.25
N ARG A 250 -6.15 -15.71 0.43
CA ARG A 250 -5.69 -15.41 -0.92
C ARG A 250 -6.74 -14.61 -1.74
N PRO A 251 -6.39 -13.43 -2.30
CA PRO A 251 -7.28 -12.69 -3.18
C PRO A 251 -7.48 -13.43 -4.51
N ARG A 252 -8.69 -13.37 -5.06
CA ARG A 252 -9.06 -14.05 -6.32
C ARG A 252 -8.71 -13.19 -7.54
N ASP A 253 -8.90 -11.88 -7.42
CA ASP A 253 -8.57 -10.89 -8.44
C ASP A 253 -8.02 -9.60 -7.82
N GLU A 254 -7.76 -8.58 -8.66
CA GLU A 254 -7.32 -7.26 -8.19
C GLU A 254 -8.35 -6.56 -7.30
N ARG A 255 -9.65 -6.77 -7.54
CA ARG A 255 -10.74 -6.06 -6.87
C ARG A 255 -10.80 -6.43 -5.40
N ASP A 256 -10.60 -7.71 -5.07
CA ASP A 256 -10.46 -8.18 -3.68
C ASP A 256 -9.37 -7.39 -2.93
N ILE A 257 -8.24 -7.13 -3.59
CA ILE A 257 -7.10 -6.40 -3.01
C ILE A 257 -7.47 -4.92 -2.78
N PHE A 258 -8.12 -4.26 -3.75
CA PHE A 258 -8.57 -2.87 -3.59
C PHE A 258 -9.70 -2.71 -2.57
N ILE A 259 -10.57 -3.71 -2.42
CA ILE A 259 -11.58 -3.76 -1.36
C ILE A 259 -10.90 -3.84 0.02
N ALA A 260 -9.86 -4.66 0.18
CA ALA A 260 -9.07 -4.68 1.41
C ALA A 260 -8.36 -3.34 1.66
N ALA A 261 -7.71 -2.77 0.63
CA ALA A 261 -7.03 -1.47 0.68
C ALA A 261 -7.96 -0.30 1.03
N SER A 262 -9.24 -0.40 0.66
CA SER A 262 -10.27 0.59 0.98
C SER A 262 -10.82 0.49 2.41
N ASN A 263 -10.48 -0.57 3.16
CA ASN A 263 -11.05 -0.88 4.47
C ASN A 263 -10.03 -1.03 5.61
N SER A 264 -8.75 -1.27 5.32
CA SER A 264 -7.68 -1.42 6.32
C SER A 264 -6.45 -0.57 5.97
N LEU A 265 -5.62 -0.25 6.96
CA LEU A 265 -4.29 0.32 6.74
C LEU A 265 -3.31 -0.78 6.32
N LEU A 266 -3.21 -1.84 7.11
CA LEU A 266 -2.30 -2.97 6.84
C LEU A 266 -3.02 -4.04 6.01
N LEU A 267 -2.42 -4.42 4.87
CA LEU A 267 -2.89 -5.55 4.07
C LEU A 267 -2.11 -6.80 4.43
N SER A 268 -2.72 -7.68 5.22
CA SER A 268 -2.12 -8.94 5.62
C SER A 268 -2.78 -10.12 4.91
N PHE A 269 -1.99 -10.97 4.27
CA PHE A 269 -2.44 -12.16 3.54
C PHE A 269 -1.74 -13.42 4.06
N ASP A 270 -2.53 -14.43 4.42
CA ASP A 270 -2.07 -15.68 5.02
C ASP A 270 -2.21 -16.86 4.05
N ASN A 271 -1.24 -17.77 4.07
CA ASN A 271 -1.15 -18.95 3.21
C ASN A 271 -1.21 -18.62 1.69
N LEU A 272 -0.44 -17.62 1.23
CA LEU A 272 -0.28 -17.34 -0.21
C LEU A 272 0.63 -18.39 -0.88
N SER A 273 0.01 -19.43 -1.46
CA SER A 273 0.65 -20.42 -2.33
C SER A 273 0.82 -19.92 -3.77
N GLY A 274 1.90 -19.18 -4.01
CA GLY A 274 2.30 -18.71 -5.34
C GLY A 274 1.53 -17.48 -5.81
N ILE A 275 2.26 -16.44 -6.24
CA ILE A 275 1.68 -15.14 -6.59
C ILE A 275 1.65 -14.95 -8.11
N SER A 276 0.49 -14.58 -8.66
CA SER A 276 0.34 -14.23 -10.08
C SER A 276 1.11 -12.94 -10.37
N SER A 277 1.63 -12.76 -11.60
CA SER A 277 2.34 -11.51 -11.95
C SER A 277 1.46 -10.27 -11.69
N HIS A 278 0.19 -10.35 -12.08
CA HIS A 278 -0.84 -9.32 -11.85
C HIS A 278 -1.01 -8.96 -10.36
N THR A 279 -1.07 -9.97 -9.49
CA THR A 279 -1.12 -9.78 -8.03
C THR A 279 0.16 -9.13 -7.49
N ALA A 280 1.33 -9.57 -7.97
CA ALA A 280 2.62 -9.01 -7.58
C ALA A 280 2.74 -7.53 -8.00
N ASP A 281 2.37 -7.22 -9.25
CA ASP A 281 2.36 -5.85 -9.78
C ASP A 281 1.39 -4.96 -9.00
N THR A 282 0.22 -5.50 -8.59
CA THR A 282 -0.74 -4.81 -7.72
C THR A 282 -0.14 -4.47 -6.36
N PHE A 283 0.53 -5.43 -5.72
CA PHE A 283 1.20 -5.20 -4.44
C PHE A 283 2.31 -4.15 -4.57
N CYS A 284 3.13 -4.19 -5.63
CA CYS A 284 4.13 -3.16 -5.91
C CYS A 284 3.51 -1.76 -6.08
N ARG A 285 2.39 -1.62 -6.80
CA ARG A 285 1.70 -0.33 -6.96
C ARG A 285 1.12 0.18 -5.64
N LEU A 286 0.50 -0.71 -4.86
CA LEU A 286 -0.08 -0.37 -3.57
C LEU A 286 0.99 -0.01 -2.52
N SER A 287 2.14 -0.67 -2.51
CA SER A 287 3.20 -0.36 -1.53
C SER A 287 3.85 1.01 -1.77
N THR A 288 3.88 1.48 -3.02
CA THR A 288 4.39 2.82 -3.39
C THR A 288 3.32 3.91 -3.46
N GLY A 289 2.02 3.58 -3.46
CA GLY A 289 0.95 4.55 -3.69
C GLY A 289 0.78 4.97 -5.15
N SER A 290 1.32 4.20 -6.09
CA SER A 290 1.15 4.48 -7.52
C SER A 290 -0.31 4.29 -7.91
N GLY A 291 -0.99 5.40 -8.23
CA GLY A 291 -2.44 5.46 -8.41
C GLY A 291 -3.00 4.41 -9.39
N VAL A 292 -4.06 3.72 -8.98
CA VAL A 292 -4.71 2.68 -9.80
C VAL A 292 -6.15 3.09 -10.14
N ARG A 293 -6.53 2.89 -11.40
CA ARG A 293 -7.90 3.11 -11.89
C ARG A 293 -8.77 1.88 -11.63
N LEU A 294 -9.91 2.07 -11.02
CA LEU A 294 -10.93 1.07 -10.74
C LEU A 294 -12.23 1.45 -11.44
N ARG A 295 -12.77 0.56 -12.26
CA ARG A 295 -14.11 0.74 -12.84
C ARG A 295 -15.17 0.41 -11.79
N LYS A 296 -16.14 1.30 -11.61
CA LYS A 296 -17.31 1.11 -10.75
C LYS A 296 -18.16 -0.07 -11.26
N LEU A 297 -18.81 -0.79 -10.35
CA LEU A 297 -19.75 -1.87 -10.67
C LEU A 297 -21.19 -1.35 -10.52
N HIS A 298 -22.01 -1.54 -11.56
CA HIS A 298 -23.47 -1.30 -11.59
C HIS A 298 -24.00 0.15 -11.52
N THR A 299 -23.21 1.13 -11.96
CA THR A 299 -23.72 2.43 -12.49
C THR A 299 -22.76 2.91 -13.57
N ASP A 300 -23.27 3.67 -14.54
CA ASP A 300 -22.58 4.03 -15.78
C ASP A 300 -21.23 4.76 -15.59
N ASP A 301 -20.26 4.40 -16.44
CA ASP A 301 -18.99 5.06 -16.85
C ASP A 301 -18.06 5.81 -15.87
N GLU A 302 -18.36 5.90 -14.56
CA GLU A 302 -17.46 6.53 -13.59
C GLU A 302 -16.23 5.66 -13.26
N GLU A 303 -15.05 6.09 -13.69
CA GLU A 303 -13.76 5.58 -13.16
C GLU A 303 -13.49 6.16 -11.77
N LYS A 304 -13.30 5.28 -10.76
CA LYS A 304 -12.74 5.69 -9.47
C LYS A 304 -11.24 5.48 -9.45
N PHE A 305 -10.53 6.41 -8.85
CA PHE A 305 -9.09 6.28 -8.62
C PHE A 305 -8.81 5.82 -7.19
N PHE A 306 -7.70 5.10 -7.00
CA PHE A 306 -7.20 4.73 -5.69
C PHE A 306 -5.72 5.16 -5.60
N TYR A 307 -5.45 6.24 -4.86
CA TYR A 307 -4.12 6.84 -4.72
C TYR A 307 -3.41 6.57 -3.38
N SER A 308 -4.02 5.78 -2.50
CA SER A 308 -3.57 5.64 -1.12
C SER A 308 -2.64 4.43 -0.94
N ALA A 309 -1.38 4.65 -0.59
CA ALA A 309 -0.42 3.57 -0.36
C ALA A 309 -0.78 2.69 0.84
N ARG A 310 -0.41 1.41 0.82
CA ARG A 310 -0.67 0.44 1.91
C ARG A 310 0.58 -0.38 2.25
N PRO A 311 0.93 -0.53 3.54
CA PRO A 311 1.83 -1.57 3.99
C PRO A 311 1.23 -2.95 3.69
N ILE A 312 2.08 -3.90 3.30
CA ILE A 312 1.66 -5.25 2.91
C ILE A 312 2.50 -6.28 3.68
N LEU A 313 1.82 -7.21 4.32
CA LEU A 313 2.38 -8.39 4.96
C LEU A 313 1.87 -9.64 4.23
N ILE A 314 2.78 -10.50 3.81
CA ILE A 314 2.49 -11.78 3.15
C ILE A 314 3.12 -12.89 3.98
N ASN A 315 2.38 -13.96 4.22
CA ASN A 315 2.98 -15.23 4.62
C ASN A 315 2.61 -16.36 3.66
N GLY A 316 3.52 -17.31 3.52
CA GLY A 316 3.39 -18.44 2.60
C GLY A 316 4.53 -19.44 2.75
N ILE A 317 4.52 -20.46 1.90
CA ILE A 317 5.54 -21.53 1.83
C ILE A 317 6.19 -21.53 0.42
N ASP A 318 5.81 -20.58 -0.44
CA ASP A 318 5.91 -20.73 -1.90
C ASP A 318 6.81 -19.68 -2.56
N ASP A 319 7.31 -20.04 -3.74
CA ASP A 319 8.46 -19.38 -4.37
C ASP A 319 8.14 -17.99 -4.96
N LEU A 320 8.34 -16.97 -4.11
CA LEU A 320 8.37 -15.56 -4.49
C LEU A 320 9.55 -15.19 -5.39
N ALA A 321 10.62 -16.00 -5.43
CA ALA A 321 11.91 -15.68 -6.03
C ALA A 321 11.84 -15.55 -7.58
N THR A 322 10.77 -16.04 -8.20
CA THR A 322 10.48 -15.81 -9.62
C THR A 322 9.90 -14.43 -9.97
N ARG A 323 9.85 -13.46 -9.03
CA ARG A 323 9.27 -12.10 -9.21
C ARG A 323 10.22 -10.97 -8.79
N GLY A 324 11.29 -10.75 -9.56
CA GLY A 324 12.34 -9.74 -9.29
C GLY A 324 11.83 -8.34 -8.85
N ASP A 325 10.74 -7.84 -9.45
CA ASP A 325 10.21 -6.53 -9.09
C ASP A 325 9.59 -6.48 -7.67
N LEU A 326 8.87 -7.54 -7.28
CA LEU A 326 8.29 -7.71 -5.95
C LEU A 326 9.40 -7.91 -4.91
N ILE A 327 10.30 -8.87 -5.17
CA ILE A 327 11.47 -9.22 -4.36
C ILE A 327 12.29 -8.00 -3.94
N SER A 328 12.65 -7.17 -4.91
CA SER A 328 13.49 -5.98 -4.65
C SER A 328 12.80 -4.87 -3.85
N ARG A 329 11.53 -5.04 -3.50
CA ARG A 329 10.78 -4.22 -2.54
C ARG A 329 10.33 -5.01 -1.29
N SER A 330 10.74 -6.27 -1.16
CA SER A 330 10.36 -7.13 -0.06
C SER A 330 11.42 -7.15 1.05
N LEU A 331 10.97 -7.40 2.27
CA LEU A 331 11.80 -7.83 3.39
C LEU A 331 11.53 -9.31 3.63
N LEU A 332 12.50 -10.17 3.31
CA LEU A 332 12.36 -11.61 3.46
C LEU A 332 12.73 -12.04 4.87
N ILE A 333 11.75 -12.52 5.64
CA ILE A 333 11.93 -13.01 7.01
C ILE A 333 11.71 -14.52 6.98
N THR A 334 12.63 -15.27 7.61
CA THR A 334 12.61 -16.74 7.64
C THR A 334 12.62 -17.21 9.10
N PRO A 335 11.46 -17.26 9.77
CA PRO A 335 11.35 -17.75 11.14
C PRO A 335 11.87 -19.20 11.29
N PRO A 336 12.62 -19.52 12.35
CA PRO A 336 13.14 -20.87 12.59
C PRO A 336 12.02 -21.83 13.00
N VAL A 337 12.26 -23.14 12.87
CA VAL A 337 11.31 -24.17 13.33
C VAL A 337 11.26 -24.16 14.85
N ILE A 338 10.06 -24.10 15.43
CA ILE A 338 9.86 -24.15 16.87
C ILE A 338 9.97 -25.61 17.32
N SER A 339 10.90 -25.87 18.25
CA SER A 339 11.14 -27.19 18.87
C SER A 339 9.87 -27.72 19.55
N ASN A 340 9.87 -28.97 20.05
CA ASN A 340 8.71 -29.44 20.81
C ASN A 340 8.71 -28.87 22.24
N GLU A 341 9.90 -28.56 22.74
CA GLU A 341 10.21 -28.13 24.10
C GLU A 341 9.88 -26.65 24.32
N ASP A 342 10.02 -25.81 23.28
CA ASP A 342 9.73 -24.36 23.32
C ASP A 342 8.25 -24.02 23.02
N ARG A 343 7.38 -25.03 22.84
CA ARG A 343 5.96 -24.82 22.52
C ARG A 343 5.15 -24.48 23.76
N ILE A 344 4.62 -23.26 23.79
CA ILE A 344 3.58 -22.84 24.73
C ILE A 344 2.20 -22.85 24.08
N THR A 345 1.12 -22.83 24.87
CA THR A 345 -0.24 -22.80 24.31
C THR A 345 -0.57 -21.43 23.73
N GLU A 346 -1.45 -21.37 22.72
CA GLU A 346 -1.94 -20.09 22.19
C GLU A 346 -2.54 -19.20 23.30
N LYS A 347 -3.21 -19.79 24.30
CA LYS A 347 -3.82 -19.03 25.40
C LYS A 347 -2.76 -18.33 26.27
N GLU A 348 -1.68 -19.02 26.63
CA GLU A 348 -0.59 -18.45 27.40
C GLU A 348 0.12 -17.35 26.61
N PHE A 349 0.43 -17.61 25.32
CA PHE A 349 1.04 -16.64 24.42
C PHE A 349 0.20 -15.36 24.29
N TRP A 350 -1.10 -15.49 24.01
CA TRP A 350 -1.97 -14.32 23.81
C TRP A 350 -2.27 -13.55 25.11
N SER A 351 -2.32 -14.22 26.27
CA SER A 351 -2.44 -13.54 27.57
C SER A 351 -1.20 -12.68 27.84
N ALA A 352 0.00 -13.27 27.70
CA ALA A 352 1.24 -12.55 27.90
C ALA A 352 1.42 -11.40 26.89
N PHE A 353 0.99 -11.57 25.63
CA PHE A 353 1.01 -10.50 24.65
C PHE A 353 0.10 -9.35 25.06
N GLU A 354 -1.16 -9.63 25.42
CA GLU A 354 -2.14 -8.60 25.81
C GLU A 354 -1.67 -7.78 27.03
N GLU A 355 -1.01 -8.41 28.00
CA GLU A 355 -0.40 -7.74 29.16
C GLU A 355 0.71 -6.74 28.76
N ASP A 356 1.54 -7.08 27.77
CA ASP A 356 2.64 -6.21 27.29
C ASP A 356 2.21 -5.21 26.19
N ARG A 357 1.01 -5.36 25.56
CA ARG A 357 0.58 -4.56 24.41
C ARG A 357 0.67 -3.04 24.60
N ALA A 358 0.33 -2.53 25.79
CA ALA A 358 0.39 -1.09 26.07
C ALA A 358 1.83 -0.56 26.02
N ARG A 359 2.78 -1.35 26.53
CA ARG A 359 4.22 -1.06 26.56
C ARG A 359 4.84 -1.23 25.18
N ILE A 360 4.40 -2.23 24.42
CA ILE A 360 4.77 -2.40 23.01
C ILE A 360 4.35 -1.18 22.18
N LEU A 361 3.07 -0.78 22.25
CA LEU A 361 2.54 0.31 21.42
C LEU A 361 3.15 1.66 21.79
N GLY A 362 3.33 1.94 23.08
CA GLY A 362 4.04 3.13 23.53
C GLY A 362 5.51 3.14 23.12
N GLY A 363 6.18 1.98 23.13
CA GLY A 363 7.53 1.80 22.59
C GLY A 363 7.64 2.07 21.09
N VAL A 364 6.65 1.63 20.30
CA VAL A 364 6.54 1.96 18.88
C VAL A 364 6.42 3.47 18.67
N PHE A 365 5.58 4.16 19.45
CA PHE A 365 5.45 5.62 19.35
C PHE A 365 6.71 6.37 19.83
N ASN A 366 7.37 5.89 20.89
CA ASN A 366 8.68 6.39 21.34
C ASN A 366 9.74 6.28 20.22
N ALA A 367 9.75 5.16 19.50
CA ALA A 367 10.65 4.96 18.37
C ALA A 367 10.32 5.85 17.16
N LEU A 368 9.05 6.14 16.89
CA LEU A 368 8.65 7.10 15.85
C LEU A 368 9.08 8.54 16.17
N VAL A 369 9.01 8.97 17.43
CA VAL A 369 9.53 10.30 17.85
C VAL A 369 11.03 10.44 17.53
N ILE A 370 11.81 9.41 17.88
CA ILE A 370 13.26 9.37 17.57
C ILE A 370 13.50 9.36 16.07
N ALA A 371 12.77 8.53 15.31
CA ALA A 371 12.88 8.47 13.85
C ALA A 371 12.57 9.82 13.18
N LEU A 372 11.47 10.49 13.55
CA LEU A 372 11.10 11.81 13.01
C LEU A 372 12.13 12.89 13.34
N ARG A 373 12.75 12.84 14.53
CA ARG A 373 13.82 13.76 14.95
C ARG A 373 15.11 13.56 14.17
N ASN A 374 15.48 12.31 13.93
CA ASN A 374 16.73 11.96 13.29
C ASN A 374 16.63 12.03 11.75
N LEU A 375 15.44 11.88 11.16
CA LEU A 375 15.26 11.80 9.71
C LEU A 375 15.94 12.94 8.91
N PRO A 376 15.90 14.22 9.33
CA PRO A 376 16.57 15.31 8.61
C PRO A 376 18.11 15.24 8.61
N THR A 377 18.73 14.44 9.49
CA THR A 377 20.19 14.31 9.60
C THR A 377 20.74 13.10 8.86
N ILE A 378 19.89 12.17 8.41
CA ILE A 378 20.33 10.94 7.73
C ILE A 378 20.67 11.24 6.27
N SER A 379 21.91 10.96 5.89
CA SER A 379 22.35 10.79 4.51
C SER A 379 22.82 9.35 4.28
N LEU A 380 22.55 8.81 3.09
CA LEU A 380 23.04 7.50 2.67
C LEU A 380 24.01 7.69 1.52
N ASP A 381 25.24 7.19 1.66
CA ASP A 381 26.28 7.26 0.62
C ASP A 381 25.89 6.45 -0.62
N GLU A 382 25.33 5.26 -0.41
CA GLU A 382 24.76 4.41 -1.46
C GLU A 382 23.26 4.24 -1.20
N LYS A 383 22.42 4.54 -2.20
CA LYS A 383 20.96 4.48 -2.08
C LYS A 383 20.41 3.17 -2.64
N PRO A 384 19.84 2.27 -1.82
CA PRO A 384 19.20 1.05 -2.30
C PRO A 384 17.88 1.38 -3.05
N ARG A 385 17.29 0.37 -3.70
CA ARG A 385 16.05 0.54 -4.49
C ARG A 385 14.91 1.22 -3.71
N MET A 386 14.82 0.98 -2.40
CA MET A 386 13.89 1.67 -1.50
C MET A 386 14.63 2.69 -0.62
N ALA A 387 15.19 3.72 -1.26
CA ALA A 387 16.03 4.72 -0.61
C ALA A 387 15.33 5.40 0.59
N ASP A 388 14.07 5.80 0.44
CA ASP A 388 13.31 6.51 1.48
C ASP A 388 13.06 5.62 2.71
N PHE A 389 12.75 4.33 2.48
CA PHE A 389 12.61 3.33 3.55
C PHE A 389 13.95 3.11 4.27
N ALA A 390 15.05 2.99 3.53
CA ALA A 390 16.38 2.84 4.12
C ALA A 390 16.78 4.08 4.95
N GLN A 391 16.49 5.29 4.46
CA GLN A 391 16.77 6.54 5.17
C GLN A 391 15.96 6.65 6.47
N PHE A 392 14.66 6.37 6.41
CA PHE A 392 13.79 6.36 7.60
C PHE A 392 14.20 5.31 8.62
N SER A 393 14.56 4.11 8.17
CA SER A 393 14.99 3.02 9.06
C SER A 393 16.35 3.29 9.71
N CYS A 394 17.25 4.00 9.04
CA CYS A 394 18.46 4.54 9.66
C CYS A 394 18.13 5.58 10.74
N ALA A 395 17.17 6.47 10.49
CA ALA A 395 16.70 7.44 11.49
C ALA A 395 16.14 6.74 12.74
N ALA A 396 15.40 5.65 12.54
CA ALA A 396 14.83 4.81 13.60
C ALA A 396 15.85 3.91 14.33
N SER A 397 17.06 3.72 13.81
CA SER A 397 18.02 2.73 14.32
C SER A 397 18.41 2.97 15.79
N GLU A 398 18.56 4.22 16.21
CA GLU A 398 18.85 4.59 17.60
C GLU A 398 17.77 4.07 18.57
N ALA A 399 16.49 4.12 18.17
CA ALA A 399 15.38 3.63 18.99
C ALA A 399 15.36 2.11 19.16
N LEU A 400 16.04 1.38 18.26
CA LEU A 400 16.24 -0.07 18.37
C LEU A 400 17.52 -0.42 19.15
N GLY A 401 18.27 0.59 19.61
CA GLY A 401 19.54 0.40 20.31
C GLY A 401 20.71 0.03 19.40
N ILE A 402 20.64 0.34 18.10
CA ILE A 402 21.64 -0.08 17.10
C ILE A 402 22.22 1.10 16.30
N SER A 403 23.37 0.86 15.69
CA SER A 403 23.95 1.82 14.74
C SER A 403 23.23 1.79 13.39
N GLN A 404 23.23 2.92 12.69
CA GLN A 404 22.72 3.03 11.31
C GLN A 404 23.42 2.02 10.38
N GLN A 405 24.72 1.79 10.57
CA GLN A 405 25.50 0.80 9.82
C GLN A 405 25.01 -0.63 10.07
N SER A 406 24.61 -0.96 11.31
CA SER A 406 24.05 -2.27 11.65
C SER A 406 22.74 -2.52 10.89
N PHE A 407 21.87 -1.51 10.79
CA PHE A 407 20.65 -1.61 9.99
C PHE A 407 20.95 -1.77 8.49
N ILE A 408 21.83 -0.91 7.93
CA ILE A 408 22.17 -0.97 6.49
C ILE A 408 22.81 -2.31 6.13
N ASN A 409 23.65 -2.89 6.99
CA ASN A 409 24.23 -4.20 6.77
C ASN A 409 23.17 -5.30 6.76
N ALA A 410 22.25 -5.31 7.73
CA ALA A 410 21.11 -6.24 7.76
C ALA A 410 20.22 -6.11 6.51
N TYR A 411 19.94 -4.88 6.06
CA TYR A 411 19.11 -4.65 4.89
C TYR A 411 19.80 -5.05 3.58
N ARG A 412 21.10 -4.74 3.40
CA ARG A 412 21.91 -5.24 2.27
C ARG A 412 22.01 -6.76 2.27
N SER A 413 22.21 -7.38 3.44
CA SER A 413 22.22 -8.83 3.63
C SER A 413 20.92 -9.46 3.11
N ASN A 414 19.77 -8.90 3.51
CA ASN A 414 18.45 -9.37 3.09
C ASN A 414 18.18 -9.26 1.58
N ILE A 415 18.59 -8.15 0.96
CA ILE A 415 18.50 -7.97 -0.50
C ILE A 415 19.37 -9.03 -1.21
N ASN A 416 20.60 -9.23 -0.74
CA ASN A 416 21.55 -10.18 -1.33
C ASN A 416 21.09 -11.64 -1.16
N GLU A 417 20.57 -12.03 -0.01
CA GLU A 417 20.00 -13.35 0.24
C GLU A 417 18.80 -13.60 -0.69
N THR A 418 17.89 -12.63 -0.83
CA THR A 418 16.72 -12.79 -1.70
C THR A 418 17.12 -12.86 -3.18
N ASN A 419 18.14 -12.11 -3.61
CA ASN A 419 18.71 -12.25 -4.96
C ASN A 419 19.33 -13.63 -5.18
N ARG A 420 20.08 -14.18 -4.20
CA ARG A 420 20.67 -15.53 -4.29
C ARG A 420 19.61 -16.62 -4.41
N ASN A 421 18.60 -16.59 -3.54
CA ASN A 421 17.49 -17.55 -3.62
C ASN A 421 16.75 -17.50 -4.97
N SER A 422 16.72 -16.33 -5.62
CA SER A 422 16.13 -16.15 -6.97
C SER A 422 16.95 -16.78 -8.09
N ILE A 423 18.26 -16.93 -7.90
CA ILE A 423 19.18 -17.54 -8.87
C ILE A 423 18.94 -19.03 -8.94
N ASP A 424 18.90 -19.70 -7.78
CA ASP A 424 18.76 -21.15 -7.66
C ASP A 424 17.44 -21.67 -8.26
N LEU A 425 16.51 -20.76 -8.55
CA LEU A 425 15.17 -21.03 -9.07
C LEU A 425 14.94 -20.48 -10.49
N ASP A 426 15.94 -19.80 -11.09
CA ASP A 426 15.91 -19.36 -12.49
C ASP A 426 16.87 -20.21 -13.36
N PRO A 427 16.35 -21.18 -14.16
CA PRO A 427 17.18 -22.11 -14.93
C PRO A 427 18.17 -21.43 -15.88
N VAL A 428 17.82 -20.23 -16.39
CA VAL A 428 18.70 -19.48 -17.29
C VAL A 428 19.83 -18.81 -16.52
N ALA A 429 19.57 -18.34 -15.29
CA ALA A 429 20.62 -17.79 -14.43
C ALA A 429 21.60 -18.89 -13.99
N LEU A 430 21.09 -20.04 -13.53
CA LEU A 430 21.93 -21.22 -13.23
C LEU A 430 22.77 -21.66 -14.43
N ALA A 431 22.17 -21.73 -15.63
CA ALA A 431 22.90 -22.09 -16.84
C ALA A 431 24.03 -21.08 -17.15
N ILE A 432 23.79 -19.78 -16.99
CA ILE A 432 24.81 -18.73 -17.17
C ILE A 432 25.92 -18.84 -16.14
N ILE A 433 25.58 -19.08 -14.87
CA ILE A 433 26.56 -19.23 -13.79
C ILE A 433 27.43 -20.47 -14.04
N ASN A 434 26.83 -21.59 -14.44
CA ASN A 434 27.58 -22.80 -14.79
C ASN A 434 28.48 -22.58 -16.01
N LEU A 435 28.02 -21.84 -17.03
CA LEU A 435 28.83 -21.45 -18.19
C LEU A 435 30.03 -20.57 -17.78
N VAL A 436 29.79 -19.51 -17.01
CA VAL A 436 30.83 -18.58 -16.54
C VAL A 436 31.80 -19.26 -15.58
N HIS A 437 31.32 -20.14 -14.69
CA HIS A 437 32.18 -20.94 -13.84
C HIS A 437 33.06 -21.91 -14.66
N THR A 438 32.48 -22.60 -15.64
CA THR A 438 33.22 -23.49 -16.56
C THR A 438 34.29 -22.73 -17.35
N LYS A 439 33.99 -21.52 -17.83
CA LYS A 439 34.94 -20.65 -18.52
C LYS A 439 36.02 -20.08 -17.59
N SER A 440 35.65 -19.66 -16.39
CA SER A 440 36.58 -19.19 -15.36
C SER A 440 37.57 -20.29 -14.92
N LEU A 441 37.17 -21.56 -14.89
CA LEU A 441 38.09 -22.69 -14.65
C LEU A 441 39.15 -22.88 -15.74
N LEU A 442 38.93 -22.31 -16.94
CA LEU A 442 39.88 -22.27 -18.06
C LEU A 442 40.65 -20.94 -18.13
N ASN A 443 40.42 -20.01 -17.19
CA ASN A 443 40.86 -18.60 -17.25
C ASN A 443 40.38 -17.85 -18.50
N GLU A 444 39.19 -18.18 -18.99
CA GLU A 444 38.53 -17.54 -20.13
C GLU A 444 37.25 -16.82 -19.69
N ASP A 445 36.87 -15.80 -20.46
CA ASP A 445 35.51 -15.25 -20.45
C ASP A 445 34.70 -15.84 -21.62
N TRP A 446 33.37 -15.79 -21.52
CA TRP A 446 32.51 -16.11 -22.66
C TRP A 446 32.27 -14.86 -23.52
N PHE A 447 32.38 -15.01 -24.84
CA PHE A 447 32.09 -13.97 -25.83
C PHE A 447 31.15 -14.52 -26.91
N GLY A 448 30.12 -13.74 -27.27
CA GLY A 448 29.23 -14.12 -28.37
C GLY A 448 27.95 -13.30 -28.46
N THR A 449 27.11 -13.63 -29.43
CA THR A 449 25.77 -13.05 -29.65
C THR A 449 24.71 -13.77 -28.82
N MET A 450 23.51 -13.18 -28.72
CA MET A 450 22.38 -13.77 -28.00
C MET A 450 21.89 -15.11 -28.57
N SER A 451 22.14 -15.39 -29.85
CA SER A 451 21.87 -16.70 -30.46
C SER A 451 22.89 -17.74 -29.96
N GLU A 452 24.18 -17.42 -30.10
CA GLU A 452 25.30 -18.25 -29.65
C GLU A 452 25.22 -18.51 -28.12
N LEU A 453 24.75 -17.54 -27.34
CA LEU A 453 24.47 -17.71 -25.91
C LEU A 453 23.33 -18.70 -25.67
N ALA A 454 22.20 -18.54 -26.36
CA ALA A 454 21.04 -19.42 -26.18
C ALA A 454 21.41 -20.88 -26.49
N ASP A 455 22.17 -21.12 -27.56
CA ASP A 455 22.64 -22.45 -27.97
C ASP A 455 23.63 -23.04 -26.95
N GLU A 456 24.58 -22.24 -26.43
CA GLU A 456 25.56 -22.69 -25.44
C GLU A 456 24.89 -23.05 -24.10
N LEU A 457 23.89 -22.27 -23.65
CA LEU A 457 23.15 -22.53 -22.41
C LEU A 457 22.36 -23.84 -22.43
N LEU A 458 22.00 -24.39 -23.60
CA LEU A 458 21.35 -25.71 -23.69
C LEU A 458 22.19 -26.83 -23.06
N ARG A 459 23.52 -26.70 -23.01
CA ARG A 459 24.43 -27.67 -22.40
C ARG A 459 24.37 -27.69 -20.87
N PHE A 460 23.88 -26.61 -20.27
CA PHE A 460 23.81 -26.41 -18.82
C PHE A 460 22.37 -26.48 -18.27
N LEU A 461 21.39 -26.75 -19.15
CA LEU A 461 19.98 -26.89 -18.79
C LEU A 461 19.58 -28.36 -18.63
N PRO A 462 18.78 -28.72 -17.60
CA PRO A 462 18.12 -30.01 -17.50
C PRO A 462 17.29 -30.33 -18.76
N ALA A 463 17.40 -31.56 -19.26
CA ALA A 463 16.77 -31.98 -20.52
C ALA A 463 15.25 -31.78 -20.57
N ASN A 464 14.57 -31.84 -19.42
CA ASN A 464 13.13 -31.60 -19.27
C ASN A 464 12.72 -30.11 -19.34
N LEU A 465 13.67 -29.17 -19.31
CA LEU A 465 13.42 -27.73 -19.44
C LEU A 465 13.71 -27.20 -20.86
N ILE A 466 14.45 -27.95 -21.68
CA ILE A 466 14.73 -27.59 -23.08
C ILE A 466 13.41 -27.47 -23.86
N GLY A 467 13.25 -26.38 -24.61
CA GLY A 467 12.01 -26.07 -25.33
C GLY A 467 10.81 -25.66 -24.46
N SER A 468 10.96 -25.59 -23.13
CA SER A 468 9.88 -25.14 -22.24
C SER A 468 9.65 -23.63 -22.32
N LYS A 469 8.44 -23.17 -21.93
CA LYS A 469 8.06 -21.75 -21.87
C LYS A 469 8.94 -20.87 -20.96
N TYR A 470 9.77 -21.48 -20.12
CA TYR A 470 10.66 -20.79 -19.17
C TYR A 470 12.02 -20.44 -19.79
N ILE A 471 12.40 -21.12 -20.88
CA ILE A 471 13.64 -20.89 -21.62
C ILE A 471 13.37 -19.99 -22.82
N PRO A 472 14.10 -18.88 -23.01
CA PRO A 472 13.95 -18.03 -24.18
C PRO A 472 14.21 -18.78 -25.50
N GLN A 473 13.21 -18.77 -26.38
CA GLN A 473 13.27 -19.46 -27.69
C GLN A 473 13.72 -18.55 -28.85
N THR A 474 14.05 -17.28 -28.58
CA THR A 474 14.53 -16.32 -29.59
C THR A 474 15.65 -15.44 -29.04
N PRO A 475 16.58 -14.93 -29.89
CA PRO A 475 17.65 -14.04 -29.43
C PRO A 475 17.14 -12.75 -28.77
N GLN A 476 15.98 -12.23 -29.20
CA GLN A 476 15.34 -11.08 -28.59
C GLN A 476 14.76 -11.40 -27.20
N ALA A 477 14.12 -12.56 -27.05
CA ALA A 477 13.66 -13.03 -25.75
C ALA A 477 14.84 -13.30 -24.81
N MET A 478 15.96 -13.83 -25.33
CA MET A 478 17.19 -14.06 -24.56
C MET A 478 17.82 -12.73 -24.13
N SER A 479 17.88 -11.72 -24.99
CA SER A 479 18.35 -10.37 -24.62
C SER A 479 17.48 -9.73 -23.54
N ASN A 480 16.16 -9.82 -23.67
CA ASN A 480 15.23 -9.29 -22.66
C ASN A 480 15.35 -10.05 -21.34
N LYS A 481 15.52 -11.38 -21.38
CA LYS A 481 15.75 -12.23 -20.21
C LYS A 481 17.07 -11.89 -19.53
N LEU A 482 18.18 -11.80 -20.28
CA LEU A 482 19.50 -11.47 -19.74
C LEU A 482 19.47 -10.13 -19.02
N LYS A 483 18.97 -9.07 -19.66
CA LYS A 483 18.79 -7.75 -19.04
C LYS A 483 18.00 -7.80 -17.73
N ARG A 484 16.97 -8.65 -17.65
CA ARG A 484 16.15 -8.81 -16.44
C ARG A 484 16.89 -9.52 -15.30
N ILE A 485 17.86 -10.38 -15.62
CA ILE A 485 18.65 -11.14 -14.64
C ILE A 485 20.05 -10.56 -14.39
N THR A 486 20.52 -9.57 -15.16
CA THR A 486 21.82 -8.93 -14.95
C THR A 486 22.04 -8.43 -13.51
N PRO A 487 21.10 -7.70 -12.86
CA PRO A 487 21.30 -7.25 -11.47
C PRO A 487 21.47 -8.43 -10.48
N MET A 488 20.82 -9.54 -10.78
CA MET A 488 20.86 -10.76 -9.99
C MET A 488 22.19 -11.51 -10.20
N LEU A 489 22.67 -11.62 -11.45
CA LEU A 489 23.98 -12.20 -11.79
C LEU A 489 25.14 -11.44 -11.12
N LEU A 490 25.06 -10.10 -11.05
CA LEU A 490 26.06 -9.28 -10.36
C LEU A 490 26.19 -9.65 -8.87
N SER A 491 25.08 -9.96 -8.16
CA SER A 491 25.10 -10.35 -6.74
C SER A 491 25.81 -11.68 -6.43
N VAL A 492 26.10 -12.49 -7.46
CA VAL A 492 26.92 -13.71 -7.38
C VAL A 492 28.22 -13.59 -8.17
N LYS A 493 28.71 -12.36 -8.37
CA LYS A 493 29.99 -12.06 -9.03
C LYS A 493 30.04 -12.54 -10.49
N VAL A 494 28.91 -12.49 -11.21
CA VAL A 494 28.87 -12.69 -12.67
C VAL A 494 28.62 -11.37 -13.37
N GLY A 495 29.63 -10.88 -14.09
CA GLY A 495 29.57 -9.68 -14.91
C GLY A 495 28.91 -9.93 -16.26
N VAL A 496 28.15 -8.95 -16.74
CA VAL A 496 27.53 -8.94 -18.07
C VAL A 496 27.88 -7.62 -18.74
N GLU A 497 28.74 -7.67 -19.75
CA GLU A 497 29.18 -6.49 -20.51
C GLU A 497 28.65 -6.58 -21.94
N LYS A 498 28.09 -5.46 -22.44
CA LYS A 498 27.66 -5.34 -23.83
C LYS A 498 28.79 -4.68 -24.63
N LEU A 499 29.32 -5.39 -25.60
CA LEU A 499 30.44 -4.93 -26.41
C LEU A 499 29.97 -4.08 -27.61
N ASP A 500 30.91 -3.34 -28.18
CA ASP A 500 30.69 -2.58 -29.41
C ASP A 500 30.25 -3.48 -30.58
N ARG A 501 29.48 -2.88 -31.49
CA ARG A 501 28.97 -3.59 -32.67
C ARG A 501 30.14 -3.92 -33.61
N GLN A 502 30.41 -5.20 -33.78
CA GLN A 502 31.35 -5.71 -34.77
C GLN A 502 30.56 -6.18 -35.99
N GLU A 503 30.70 -5.46 -37.11
CA GLU A 503 29.93 -5.67 -38.35
C GLU A 503 28.41 -5.68 -38.08
N ASP A 504 27.74 -6.81 -38.35
CA ASP A 504 26.32 -7.01 -38.04
C ASP A 504 26.06 -7.78 -36.73
N LYS A 505 27.10 -8.20 -36.02
CA LYS A 505 26.99 -8.86 -34.71
C LYS A 505 26.89 -7.83 -33.58
N ARG A 506 26.10 -8.17 -32.55
CA ARG A 506 25.99 -7.44 -31.28
C ARG A 506 26.50 -8.34 -30.15
N PRO A 507 27.84 -8.43 -29.95
CA PRO A 507 28.42 -9.34 -28.98
C PRO A 507 28.22 -8.87 -27.54
N TYR A 508 28.22 -9.84 -26.64
CA TYR A 508 28.23 -9.68 -25.18
C TYR A 508 29.39 -10.48 -24.62
N ARG A 509 29.89 -10.04 -23.46
CA ARG A 509 30.87 -10.74 -22.65
C ARG A 509 30.23 -11.16 -21.32
N LEU A 510 30.47 -12.39 -20.90
CA LEU A 510 30.09 -12.89 -19.58
C LEU A 510 31.36 -13.35 -18.86
N PHE A 511 31.59 -12.82 -17.66
CA PHE A 511 32.85 -12.97 -16.93
C PHE A 511 32.63 -13.15 -15.43
N LYS A 512 33.62 -13.71 -14.73
CA LYS A 512 33.60 -13.79 -13.26
C LYS A 512 34.27 -12.53 -12.69
N ILE A 513 33.58 -11.86 -11.77
CA ILE A 513 34.12 -10.71 -11.04
C ILE A 513 35.06 -11.24 -9.95
N SER A 514 36.33 -10.84 -9.98
CA SER A 514 37.34 -11.15 -8.98
C SER A 514 37.19 -10.26 -7.74
N ASP A 515 37.66 -10.74 -6.59
CA ASP A 515 37.68 -9.98 -5.33
C ASP A 515 38.73 -8.85 -5.31
N ASP A 516 39.65 -8.80 -6.28
CA ASP A 516 40.74 -7.81 -6.36
C ASP A 516 40.37 -6.50 -7.10
N HIS A 517 39.08 -6.20 -7.27
CA HIS A 517 38.60 -5.00 -7.99
C HIS A 517 37.90 -3.94 -7.11
N ASP A 518 38.39 -3.75 -5.87
CA ASP A 518 38.25 -2.47 -5.14
C ASP A 518 39.22 -1.41 -5.71
N ASN A 519 39.08 -1.05 -6.99
CA ASN A 519 39.79 0.09 -7.59
C ASN A 519 38.77 1.13 -8.09
N PRO A 520 38.67 2.31 -7.46
CA PRO A 520 37.57 3.27 -7.70
C PRO A 520 37.58 3.94 -9.08
N ASP A 521 38.61 3.72 -9.91
CA ASP A 521 38.73 4.31 -11.25
C ASP A 521 38.09 3.47 -12.38
N ASN A 522 37.58 2.26 -12.11
CA ASN A 522 36.83 1.47 -13.08
C ASN A 522 35.32 1.64 -12.90
N GLU A 523 34.72 2.59 -13.63
CA GLU A 523 33.27 2.66 -13.79
C GLU A 523 32.73 1.34 -14.36
N LEU A 524 31.81 0.69 -13.64
CA LEU A 524 31.05 -0.46 -14.16
C LEU A 524 30.17 0.04 -15.32
N PRO A 525 30.30 -0.49 -16.55
CA PRO A 525 29.51 -0.02 -17.68
C PRO A 525 28.03 -0.44 -17.54
N PHE A 526 27.13 0.55 -17.56
CA PHE A 526 25.67 0.41 -17.45
C PHE A 526 24.99 -0.11 -18.73
#